data_AF-A0A2D4RRP4-F1
#
_entry.id   AF-A0A2D4RRP4-F1
#
_cell.length_a   1.000
_cell.length_b   1.000
_cell.length_c   1.000
_cell.angle_alpha   90.00
_cell.angle_beta   90.00
_cell.angle_gamma   90.00
#
_symmetry.space_group_name_H-M   'P 1'
#
loop_
_entity.id
_entity.type
_entity.pdbx_description
1 polymer ?
#
loop_
_entity_poly.entity_id
_entity_poly.type
_entity_poly.pdbx_seq_one_letter_code
_entity_poly.pdbx_strand_id
1 'polypeptide(L)'
;MGLFDMFKSDAGTEMTPHFAFVTALIYMIAADGEIQNEEIGQLLSVLGGEKSSNGVIGVGAQNEKLLRNAQKYVQSNSPDKFLEEAAPLLTDAQKMCILTNLCDSLLSDGNADTTEQQLFYKFMQGFGIAEDRFQPYFEVIVLKNDRTVFTNDSHPKNQPGYEVKLPT
;
A
#
# COMPACT_ATOMS: atom_id res chain seq x y z
N MET A 1 -24.10 28.50 -9.50
CA MET A 1 -22.77 28.25 -8.90
C MET A 1 -21.96 29.53 -8.99
N GLY A 2 -21.18 29.88 -7.96
CA GLY A 2 -20.59 31.23 -7.80
C GLY A 2 -19.07 31.29 -8.02
N LEU A 3 -18.58 32.48 -8.40
CA LEU A 3 -17.17 32.83 -8.66
C LEU A 3 -16.20 32.49 -7.51
N PHE A 4 -16.68 32.35 -6.27
CA PHE A 4 -15.88 32.05 -5.09
C PHE A 4 -15.68 30.55 -4.83
N ASP A 5 -16.44 29.66 -5.48
CA ASP A 5 -16.17 28.22 -5.40
C ASP A 5 -14.91 27.82 -6.20
N MET A 6 -14.43 28.69 -7.10
CA MET A 6 -13.20 28.48 -7.88
C MET A 6 -11.91 28.65 -7.06
N PHE A 7 -11.97 29.35 -5.92
CA PHE A 7 -10.85 29.52 -4.99
C PHE A 7 -10.85 28.52 -3.83
N LYS A 8 -11.91 27.70 -3.72
CA LYS A 8 -11.90 26.49 -2.89
C LYS A 8 -11.34 25.31 -3.68
N SER A 9 -10.26 25.53 -4.44
CA SER A 9 -9.40 24.40 -4.80
C SER A 9 -8.91 23.85 -3.48
N ASP A 10 -9.35 22.64 -3.21
CA ASP A 10 -9.19 21.90 -1.98
C ASP A 10 -7.68 21.72 -1.69
N ALA A 11 -7.07 22.69 -1.01
CA ALA A 11 -5.63 22.73 -0.73
C ALA A 11 -5.16 21.57 0.18
N GLY A 12 -6.07 20.68 0.57
CA GLY A 12 -5.81 19.42 1.28
C GLY A 12 -5.99 18.15 0.43
N THR A 13 -6.27 18.27 -0.87
CA THR A 13 -6.76 17.18 -1.75
C THR A 13 -6.01 17.11 -3.08
N GLU A 14 -4.93 17.88 -3.21
CA GLU A 14 -3.99 17.71 -4.31
C GLU A 14 -3.28 16.36 -4.16
N MET A 15 -3.29 15.57 -5.25
CA MET A 15 -2.59 14.29 -5.27
C MET A 15 -1.09 14.54 -5.16
N THR A 16 -0.46 14.00 -4.12
CA THR A 16 1.00 14.03 -3.91
C THR A 16 1.52 12.60 -3.78
N PRO A 17 2.81 12.32 -4.01
CA PRO A 17 3.33 10.96 -3.87
C PRO A 17 3.10 10.34 -2.48
N HIS A 18 3.21 11.13 -1.41
CA HIS A 18 2.95 10.66 -0.05
C HIS A 18 1.45 10.40 0.18
N PHE A 19 0.58 11.28 -0.32
CA PHE A 19 -0.86 11.07 -0.27
C PHE A 19 -1.30 9.84 -1.08
N ALA A 20 -0.71 9.63 -2.25
CA ALA A 20 -0.95 8.46 -3.08
C ALA A 20 -0.54 7.16 -2.39
N PHE A 21 0.59 7.17 -1.69
CA PHE A 21 1.02 6.02 -0.89
C PHE A 21 0.00 5.65 0.18
N VAL A 22 -0.43 6.62 1.00
CA VAL A 22 -1.41 6.37 2.06
C VAL A 22 -2.76 5.94 1.47
N THR A 23 -3.22 6.63 0.44
CA THR A 23 -4.50 6.35 -0.23
C THR A 23 -4.52 4.95 -0.83
N ALA A 24 -3.42 4.50 -1.43
CA ALA A 24 -3.27 3.15 -1.96
C ALA A 24 -3.46 2.07 -0.87
N LEU A 25 -2.82 2.26 0.30
CA LEU A 25 -2.95 1.35 1.43
C LEU A 25 -4.40 1.30 1.94
N ILE A 26 -5.07 2.45 2.01
CA ILE A 26 -6.47 2.50 2.47
C ILE A 26 -7.42 1.85 1.47
N TYR A 27 -7.21 1.99 0.15
CA TYR A 27 -8.01 1.26 -0.83
C TYR A 27 -7.91 -0.25 -0.62
N MET A 28 -6.72 -0.74 -0.28
CA MET A 28 -6.48 -2.16 -0.04
C MET A 28 -7.18 -2.66 1.21
N ILE A 29 -6.99 -1.95 2.32
CA ILE A 29 -7.60 -2.26 3.62
C ILE A 29 -9.13 -2.16 3.55
N ALA A 30 -9.67 -1.22 2.77
CA ALA A 30 -11.11 -1.03 2.63
C ALA A 30 -11.74 -1.92 1.54
N ALA A 31 -10.98 -2.83 0.91
CA ALA A 31 -11.44 -3.59 -0.25
C ALA A 31 -12.59 -4.57 0.09
N ASP A 32 -12.59 -5.11 1.30
CA ASP A 32 -13.64 -6.01 1.82
C ASP A 32 -14.80 -5.26 2.51
N GLY A 33 -14.66 -3.94 2.69
CA GLY A 33 -15.64 -3.05 3.29
C GLY A 33 -15.52 -2.85 4.81
N GLU A 34 -14.59 -3.51 5.50
CA GLU A 34 -14.40 -3.38 6.94
C GLU A 34 -12.95 -3.05 7.31
N ILE A 35 -12.70 -1.80 7.69
CA ILE A 35 -11.39 -1.41 8.22
C ILE A 35 -11.26 -1.85 9.68
N GLN A 36 -10.39 -2.82 9.95
CA GLN A 36 -10.08 -3.32 11.28
C GLN A 36 -9.01 -2.45 11.98
N ASN A 37 -8.97 -2.49 13.32
CA ASN A 37 -8.02 -1.67 14.09
C ASN A 37 -6.57 -2.13 13.87
N GLU A 38 -6.39 -3.42 13.63
CA GLU A 38 -5.12 -4.08 13.33
C GLU A 38 -4.51 -3.53 12.04
N GLU A 39 -5.34 -3.35 11.00
CA GLU A 39 -4.94 -2.81 9.70
C GLU A 39 -4.56 -1.32 9.78
N ILE A 40 -5.32 -0.56 10.58
CA ILE A 40 -4.95 0.83 10.91
C ILE A 40 -3.61 0.87 11.64
N GLY A 41 -3.39 -0.03 12.61
CA GLY A 41 -2.14 -0.13 13.34
C GLY A 41 -0.94 -0.45 12.44
N GLN A 42 -1.11 -1.38 11.50
CA GLN A 42 -0.09 -1.73 10.51
C GLN A 42 0.19 -0.56 9.57
N LEU A 43 -0.85 0.11 9.06
CA LEU A 43 -0.71 1.29 8.23
C LEU A 43 0.05 2.40 8.97
N LEU A 44 -0.26 2.65 10.25
CA LEU A 44 0.45 3.63 11.07
C LEU A 44 1.94 3.28 11.27
N SER A 45 2.26 1.99 11.40
CA SER A 45 3.65 1.51 11.46
C SER A 45 4.40 1.79 10.16
N VAL A 46 3.76 1.57 9.01
CA VAL A 46 4.32 1.82 7.68
C VAL A 46 4.53 3.31 7.39
N LEU A 47 3.59 4.17 7.81
CA LEU A 47 3.71 5.63 7.66
C LEU A 47 4.70 6.27 8.65
N GLY A 48 5.04 5.54 9.72
CA GLY A 48 5.87 6.04 10.81
C GLY A 48 5.19 7.13 11.65
N GLY A 49 5.80 7.46 12.78
CA GLY A 49 5.50 8.68 13.54
C GLY A 49 6.61 9.70 13.32
N GLU A 50 6.26 10.99 13.18
CA GLU A 50 7.27 12.02 13.38
C GLU A 50 7.83 11.85 14.81
N LYS A 51 9.15 11.87 14.95
CA LYS A 51 9.77 11.96 16.28
C LYS A 51 9.33 13.27 16.91
N SER A 52 8.29 13.25 17.72
CA SER A 52 8.07 14.31 18.70
C SER A 52 9.33 14.38 19.56
N SER A 53 9.80 15.59 19.89
CA SER A 53 11.01 15.86 20.68
C SER A 53 11.05 15.15 22.05
N ASN A 54 9.95 14.48 22.44
CA ASN A 54 9.76 13.82 23.72
C ASN A 54 9.83 12.28 23.64
N GLY A 55 10.28 11.70 22.53
CA GLY A 55 10.61 10.26 22.45
C GLY A 55 9.43 9.29 22.44
N VAL A 56 8.20 9.79 22.44
CA VAL A 56 7.00 8.98 22.19
C VAL A 56 6.82 8.87 20.68
N ILE A 57 6.77 7.65 20.17
CA ILE A 57 6.36 7.35 18.78
C ILE A 57 4.86 7.66 18.69
N GLY A 58 4.53 8.94 18.61
CA GLY A 58 3.19 9.42 18.34
C GLY A 58 3.02 9.55 16.84
N VAL A 59 1.87 9.12 16.33
CA VAL A 59 1.40 9.52 15.00
C VAL A 59 1.42 11.06 14.99
N GLY A 60 2.30 11.68 14.20
CA GLY A 60 2.35 13.14 14.13
C GLY A 60 0.98 13.68 13.71
N ALA A 61 0.58 14.86 14.17
CA ALA A 61 -0.69 15.49 13.76
C ALA A 61 -0.85 15.60 12.23
N GLN A 62 0.28 15.63 11.51
CA GLN A 62 0.34 15.58 10.05
C GLN A 62 -0.12 14.23 9.48
N ASN A 63 0.27 13.11 10.08
CA ASN A 63 -0.09 11.76 9.62
C ASN A 63 -1.57 11.46 9.87
N GLU A 64 -2.13 11.94 10.99
CA GLU A 64 -3.57 11.80 11.21
C GLU A 64 -4.40 12.61 10.21
N LYS A 65 -3.97 13.84 9.87
CA LYS A 65 -4.66 14.66 8.86
C LYS A 65 -4.58 14.00 7.48
N LEU A 66 -3.41 13.49 7.13
CA LEU A 66 -3.18 12.76 5.89
C LEU A 66 -4.08 11.53 5.79
N LEU A 67 -4.15 10.74 6.86
CA LEU A 67 -5.04 9.58 6.98
C LEU A 67 -6.51 9.94 6.79
N ARG A 68 -6.99 10.94 7.53
CA ARG A 68 -8.39 11.41 7.41
C ARG A 68 -8.71 11.88 5.99
N ASN A 69 -7.78 12.57 5.33
CA ASN A 69 -7.97 13.01 3.96
C ASN A 69 -8.01 11.82 2.99
N ALA A 70 -7.13 10.83 3.18
CA ALA A 70 -7.08 9.64 2.33
C ALA A 70 -8.34 8.78 2.49
N GLN A 71 -8.85 8.61 3.72
CA GLN A 71 -10.14 7.95 3.97
C GLN A 71 -11.30 8.67 3.25
N LYS A 72 -11.38 10.00 3.34
CA LYS A 72 -12.41 10.78 2.63
C LYS A 72 -12.29 10.64 1.10
N TYR A 73 -11.07 10.58 0.59
CA TYR A 73 -10.81 10.39 -0.82
C TYR A 73 -11.30 9.02 -1.30
N VAL A 74 -10.95 7.94 -0.59
CA VAL A 74 -11.38 6.56 -0.92
C VAL A 74 -12.90 6.42 -0.90
N GLN A 75 -13.59 7.08 0.03
CA GLN A 75 -15.06 7.08 0.11
C GLN A 75 -15.74 7.78 -1.09
N SER A 76 -15.03 8.69 -1.76
CA SER A 76 -15.61 9.57 -2.79
C SER A 76 -15.12 9.27 -4.20
N ASN A 77 -14.09 8.44 -4.36
CA ASN A 77 -13.41 8.19 -5.63
C ASN A 77 -13.18 6.69 -5.83
N SER A 78 -13.31 6.22 -7.07
CA SER A 78 -12.97 4.84 -7.42
C SER A 78 -11.46 4.61 -7.49
N PRO A 79 -10.99 3.36 -7.35
CA PRO A 79 -9.59 3.02 -7.62
C PRO A 79 -9.12 3.43 -9.02
N ASP A 80 -10.00 3.40 -10.03
CA ASP A 80 -9.64 3.79 -11.40
C ASP A 80 -9.32 5.29 -11.48
N LYS A 81 -10.17 6.14 -10.87
CA LYS A 81 -9.92 7.59 -10.79
C LYS A 81 -8.64 7.89 -10.00
N PHE A 82 -8.42 7.18 -8.90
CA PHE A 82 -7.19 7.29 -8.14
C PHE A 82 -5.95 7.01 -9.00
N LEU A 83 -5.97 5.92 -9.77
CA LEU A 83 -4.84 5.52 -10.61
C LEU A 83 -4.58 6.54 -11.73
N GLU A 84 -5.62 7.11 -12.33
CA GLU A 84 -5.50 8.20 -13.32
C GLU A 84 -4.78 9.43 -12.73
N GLU A 85 -5.06 9.78 -11.48
CA GLU A 85 -4.45 10.93 -10.80
C GLU A 85 -3.04 10.62 -10.27
N ALA A 86 -2.83 9.44 -9.68
CA ALA A 86 -1.60 9.10 -8.97
C ALA A 86 -0.49 8.55 -9.88
N ALA A 87 -0.83 7.69 -10.84
CA ALA A 87 0.17 6.98 -11.65
C ALA A 87 1.12 7.91 -12.46
N PRO A 88 0.67 9.07 -13.00
CA PRO A 88 1.57 10.01 -13.68
C PRO A 88 2.52 10.77 -12.74
N LEU A 89 2.16 10.91 -11.46
CA LEU A 89 2.93 11.66 -10.47
C LEU A 89 4.00 10.82 -9.77
N LEU A 90 3.80 9.50 -9.75
CA LEU A 90 4.68 8.57 -9.06
C LEU A 90 5.88 8.18 -9.94
N THR A 91 7.07 8.31 -9.36
CA THR A 91 8.27 7.68 -9.92
C THR A 91 8.14 6.17 -9.91
N ASP A 92 8.94 5.50 -10.74
CA ASP A 92 8.97 4.04 -10.83
C ASP A 92 9.27 3.37 -9.48
N ALA A 93 10.25 3.89 -8.74
CA ALA A 93 10.57 3.41 -7.39
C ALA A 93 9.40 3.57 -6.39
N GLN A 94 8.65 4.67 -6.48
CA GLN A 94 7.47 4.88 -5.63
C GLN A 94 6.34 3.92 -5.97
N LYS A 95 6.11 3.63 -7.26
CA LYS A 95 5.14 2.61 -7.70
C LYS A 95 5.49 1.23 -7.17
N MET A 96 6.76 0.83 -7.30
CA MET A 96 7.25 -0.44 -6.76
C MET A 96 7.11 -0.49 -5.23
N CYS A 97 7.45 0.60 -4.53
CA CYS A 97 7.27 0.69 -3.07
C CYS A 97 5.80 0.48 -2.67
N ILE A 98 4.86 1.18 -3.32
CA ILE A 98 3.43 1.00 -3.09
C ILE A 98 3.05 -0.47 -3.29
N LEU A 99 3.35 -1.06 -4.45
CA LEU A 99 3.00 -2.45 -4.75
C LEU A 99 3.57 -3.44 -3.74
N THR A 100 4.82 -3.27 -3.30
CA THR A 100 5.40 -4.15 -2.27
C THR A 100 4.68 -4.05 -0.92
N ASN A 101 4.23 -2.85 -0.52
CA ASN A 101 3.46 -2.70 0.72
C ASN A 101 2.05 -3.29 0.57
N LEU A 102 1.39 -3.12 -0.59
CA LEU A 102 0.08 -3.72 -0.85
C LEU A 102 0.16 -5.25 -0.85
N CYS A 103 1.18 -5.81 -1.50
CA CYS A 103 1.42 -7.26 -1.53
C CYS A 103 1.73 -7.82 -0.13
N ASP A 104 2.48 -7.08 0.69
CA ASP A 104 2.74 -7.49 2.07
C ASP A 104 1.48 -7.48 2.93
N SER A 105 0.62 -6.48 2.77
CA SER A 105 -0.70 -6.43 3.41
C SER A 105 -1.56 -7.61 2.99
N LEU A 106 -1.64 -7.87 1.68
CA LEU A 106 -2.42 -8.95 1.08
C LEU A 106 -2.05 -10.35 1.61
N LEU A 107 -0.77 -10.55 1.92
CA LEU A 107 -0.24 -11.85 2.33
C LEU A 107 -0.09 -12.00 3.84
N SER A 108 -0.37 -10.95 4.62
CA SER A 108 -0.16 -10.93 6.07
C SER A 108 -1.05 -11.95 6.80
N ASP A 109 -2.31 -12.07 6.39
CA ASP A 109 -3.29 -12.95 7.04
C ASP A 109 -3.34 -14.36 6.44
N GLY A 110 -2.40 -14.67 5.54
CA GLY A 110 -2.21 -16.00 4.96
C GLY A 110 -3.26 -16.43 3.92
N ASN A 111 -4.35 -15.67 3.75
CA ASN A 111 -5.33 -15.83 2.67
C ASN A 111 -5.69 -14.45 2.10
N ALA A 112 -5.46 -14.26 0.82
CA ALA A 112 -5.89 -13.09 0.07
C ALA A 112 -7.27 -13.36 -0.53
N ASP A 113 -8.30 -12.55 -0.24
CA ASP A 113 -9.60 -12.70 -0.89
C ASP A 113 -9.48 -12.37 -2.41
N THR A 114 -10.39 -12.91 -3.20
CA THR A 114 -10.48 -12.61 -4.64
C THR A 114 -10.59 -11.10 -4.91
N THR A 115 -11.31 -10.36 -4.05
CA THR A 115 -11.50 -8.91 -4.20
C THR A 115 -10.20 -8.14 -4.06
N GLU A 116 -9.42 -8.46 -3.03
CA GLU A 116 -8.12 -7.85 -2.77
C GLU A 116 -7.10 -8.18 -3.87
N GLN A 117 -7.08 -9.43 -4.34
CA GLN A 117 -6.24 -9.84 -5.46
C GLN A 117 -6.56 -9.04 -6.72
N GLN A 118 -7.86 -8.89 -7.05
CA GLN A 118 -8.29 -8.09 -8.20
C GLN A 118 -7.87 -6.63 -8.09
N LEU A 119 -7.98 -6.06 -6.89
CA LEU A 119 -7.54 -4.68 -6.62
C LEU A 119 -6.02 -4.55 -6.78
N PHE A 120 -5.25 -5.50 -6.25
CA PHE A 120 -3.80 -5.52 -6.42
C PHE A 120 -3.38 -5.58 -7.90
N TYR A 121 -3.99 -6.47 -8.69
CA TYR A 121 -3.75 -6.54 -10.14
C TYR A 121 -4.13 -5.25 -10.86
N LYS A 122 -5.23 -4.60 -10.45
CA LYS A 122 -5.63 -3.30 -10.99
C LYS A 122 -4.54 -2.24 -10.73
N PHE A 123 -3.95 -2.22 -9.54
CA PHE A 123 -2.85 -1.30 -9.21
C PHE A 123 -1.59 -1.58 -10.04
N MET A 124 -1.22 -2.85 -10.21
CA MET A 124 -0.10 -3.22 -11.09
C MET A 124 -0.30 -2.70 -12.52
N GLN A 125 -1.49 -2.94 -13.08
CA GLN A 125 -1.85 -2.47 -14.42
C GLN A 125 -1.86 -0.95 -14.52
N GLY A 126 -2.49 -0.26 -13.55
CA GLY A 126 -2.54 1.20 -13.51
C GLY A 126 -1.16 1.85 -13.36
N PHE A 127 -0.22 1.18 -12.70
CA PHE A 127 1.17 1.64 -12.58
C PHE A 127 2.05 1.25 -13.78
N GLY A 128 1.56 0.39 -14.67
CA GLY A 128 2.32 -0.12 -15.82
C GLY A 128 3.41 -1.12 -15.42
N ILE A 129 3.20 -1.87 -14.33
CA ILE A 129 4.14 -2.87 -13.83
C ILE A 129 3.63 -4.25 -14.25
N ALA A 130 4.42 -4.92 -15.10
CA ALA A 130 4.12 -6.27 -15.54
C ALA A 130 4.33 -7.30 -14.43
N GLU A 131 3.64 -8.44 -14.52
CA GLU A 131 3.68 -9.51 -13.52
C GLU A 131 5.08 -10.13 -13.39
N ASP A 132 5.73 -10.42 -14.51
CA ASP A 132 7.11 -10.94 -14.57
C ASP A 132 8.12 -10.00 -13.90
N ARG A 133 7.90 -8.68 -14.03
CA ARG A 133 8.71 -7.66 -13.36
C ARG A 133 8.51 -7.66 -11.85
N PHE A 134 7.29 -7.89 -11.37
CA PHE A 134 6.97 -7.88 -9.93
C PHE A 134 7.22 -9.22 -9.25
N GLN A 135 7.19 -10.33 -10.01
CA GLN A 135 7.37 -11.72 -9.57
C GLN A 135 8.45 -11.90 -8.48
N PRO A 136 9.69 -11.41 -8.64
CA PRO A 136 10.71 -11.68 -7.61
C PRO A 136 10.46 -10.92 -6.30
N TYR A 137 9.77 -9.78 -6.32
CA TYR A 137 9.35 -9.10 -5.09
C TYR A 137 8.24 -9.87 -4.38
N PHE A 138 7.28 -10.40 -5.15
CA PHE A 138 6.23 -11.28 -4.64
C PHE A 138 6.84 -12.51 -3.95
N GLU A 139 7.80 -13.18 -4.58
CA GLU A 139 8.47 -14.37 -4.01
C GLU A 139 9.17 -14.08 -2.68
N VAL A 140 9.80 -12.91 -2.54
CA VAL A 140 10.42 -12.46 -1.29
C VAL A 140 9.36 -12.22 -0.21
N ILE A 141 8.24 -11.59 -0.54
CA ILE A 141 7.17 -11.30 0.42
C ILE A 141 6.47 -12.60 0.86
N VAL A 142 6.23 -13.53 -0.07
CA VAL A 142 5.73 -14.88 0.26
C VAL A 142 6.67 -15.57 1.23
N LEU A 143 7.99 -15.56 0.97
CA LEU A 143 8.97 -16.13 1.89
C LEU A 143 8.95 -15.44 3.27
N LYS A 144 8.83 -14.11 3.32
CA LYS A 144 8.74 -13.32 4.56
C LYS A 144 7.54 -13.73 5.42
N ASN A 145 6.43 -14.13 4.80
CA ASN A 145 5.19 -14.52 5.49
C ASN A 145 5.06 -16.04 5.71
N ASP A 146 5.84 -16.86 5.01
CA ASP A 146 5.84 -18.31 5.16
C ASP A 146 6.48 -18.77 6.48
N ARG A 147 5.64 -19.07 7.49
CA ARG A 147 6.09 -19.59 8.79
C ARG A 147 6.41 -21.09 8.75
N THR A 148 6.02 -21.79 7.69
CA THR A 148 6.23 -23.24 7.59
C THR A 148 7.70 -23.61 7.38
N VAL A 149 8.53 -22.65 6.92
CA VAL A 149 9.99 -22.79 6.87
C VAL A 149 10.61 -23.19 8.21
N PHE A 150 9.97 -22.84 9.35
CA PHE A 150 10.46 -23.16 10.69
C PHE A 150 9.87 -24.44 11.28
N THR A 151 8.81 -24.99 10.69
CA THR A 151 8.04 -26.11 11.28
C THR A 151 7.94 -27.34 10.38
N ASN A 152 8.21 -27.19 9.07
CA ASN A 152 8.24 -28.28 8.11
C ASN A 152 9.69 -28.63 7.75
N ASP A 153 10.18 -29.74 8.31
CA ASP A 153 11.55 -30.23 8.05
C ASP A 153 11.81 -30.53 6.56
N SER A 154 10.76 -30.79 5.78
CA SER A 154 10.82 -31.06 4.34
C SER A 154 10.44 -29.84 3.49
N HIS A 155 10.47 -28.63 4.05
CA HIS A 155 10.10 -27.43 3.32
C HIS A 155 11.02 -27.22 2.10
N PRO A 156 10.48 -27.04 0.88
CA PRO A 156 11.28 -26.99 -0.34
C PRO A 156 12.32 -25.86 -0.36
N LYS A 157 12.05 -24.77 0.36
CA LYS A 157 12.95 -23.61 0.46
C LYS A 157 14.03 -23.73 1.56
N ASN A 158 14.05 -24.82 2.34
CA ASN A 158 15.06 -25.02 3.39
C ASN A 158 16.39 -25.60 2.87
N GLN A 159 16.50 -25.85 1.57
CA GLN A 159 17.75 -26.30 0.96
C GLN A 159 18.81 -25.19 0.99
N PRO A 160 20.09 -25.51 1.26
CA PRO A 160 21.17 -24.54 1.18
C PRO A 160 21.25 -23.88 -0.20
N GLY A 161 21.51 -22.58 -0.23
CA GLY A 161 21.67 -21.82 -1.48
C GLY A 161 20.37 -21.33 -2.12
N TYR A 162 19.26 -21.29 -1.37
CA TYR A 162 18.05 -20.60 -1.83
C TYR A 162 18.35 -19.15 -2.21
N GLU A 163 17.96 -18.75 -3.42
CA GLU A 163 18.13 -17.40 -3.96
C GLU A 163 16.86 -16.93 -4.67
N VAL A 164 16.57 -15.62 -4.59
CA VAL A 164 15.57 -14.96 -5.45
C VAL A 164 16.31 -14.04 -6.39
N LYS A 165 16.07 -14.17 -7.69
CA LYS A 165 16.74 -13.38 -8.72
C LYS A 165 15.95 -12.13 -9.02
N LEU A 166 16.48 -10.98 -8.63
CA LEU A 166 15.94 -9.70 -9.07
C LEU A 166 16.26 -9.49 -10.56
N PRO A 167 15.39 -8.81 -11.33
CA PRO A 167 15.69 -8.47 -12.71
C PRO A 167 16.90 -7.52 -12.71
N THR A 168 17.89 -7.80 -13.54
CA THR A 168 19.04 -6.92 -13.78
C THR A 168 18.73 -5.83 -14.77
#